data_AF-A0A318TDP5-F1
#
_entry.id   AF-A0A318TDP5-F1
#
_cell.length_a   1.000
_cell.length_b   1.000
_cell.length_c   1.000
_cell.angle_alpha   90.00
_cell.angle_beta   90.00
_cell.angle_gamma   90.00
#
_symmetry.space_group_name_H-M   'P 1'
#
loop_
_entity.id
_entity.type
_entity.pdbx_description
1 polymer ?
#
loop_
_entity_poly.entity_id
_entity_poly.type
_entity_poly.pdbx_seq_one_letter_code
_entity_poly.pdbx_strand_id
1 'polypeptide(L)'
;MKNKFKFFKIPGISFLAGIIFVLVGLKGEQLAVIYSKPLNSTSWTTSGSLINAFIYIPIIIGTILLILSIGTFLLSYNKLQKNAL
;
A
#
# COMPACT_ATOMS: atom_id res chain seq x y z
N MET A 1 6.02 -23.37 18.41
CA MET A 1 5.75 -22.71 17.11
C MET A 1 5.01 -21.36 17.22
N LYS A 2 4.04 -21.16 18.12
CA LYS A 2 3.20 -19.93 18.21
C LYS A 2 3.96 -18.60 18.35
N ASN A 3 5.16 -18.58 18.93
CA ASN A 3 5.94 -17.34 19.11
C ASN A 3 6.67 -16.86 17.84
N LYS A 4 6.93 -17.75 16.86
CA LYS A 4 7.65 -17.36 15.62
C LYS A 4 6.77 -16.48 14.71
N PHE A 5 5.47 -16.72 14.69
CA PHE A 5 4.49 -15.93 13.92
C PHE A 5 4.36 -14.47 14.40
N LYS A 6 4.63 -14.20 15.68
CA LYS A 6 4.58 -12.81 16.20
C LYS A 6 5.66 -11.92 15.56
N PHE A 7 6.83 -12.48 15.22
CA PHE A 7 7.92 -11.73 14.59
C PHE A 7 7.59 -11.28 13.16
N PHE A 8 6.81 -12.07 12.43
CA PHE A 8 6.48 -11.79 11.03
C PHE A 8 5.15 -11.06 10.83
N LYS A 9 4.43 -10.73 11.91
CA LYS A 9 3.15 -10.02 11.84
C LYS A 9 3.30 -8.64 11.20
N ILE A 10 4.29 -7.86 11.64
CA ILE A 10 4.55 -6.50 11.15
C ILE A 10 4.91 -6.50 9.65
N PRO A 11 5.95 -7.24 9.19
CA PRO A 11 6.28 -7.28 7.77
C PRO A 11 5.12 -7.82 6.93
N GLY A 12 4.40 -8.84 7.39
CA GLY A 12 3.24 -9.37 6.66
C GLY A 12 2.13 -8.35 6.45
N ILE A 13 1.78 -7.57 7.48
CA ILE A 13 0.76 -6.52 7.38
C ILE A 13 1.25 -5.39 6.46
N SER A 14 2.49 -4.92 6.62
CA SER A 14 3.06 -3.87 5.78
C SER A 14 3.13 -4.29 4.32
N PHE A 15 3.47 -5.55 4.04
CA PHE A 15 3.49 -6.10 2.68
C PHE A 15 2.11 -6.08 2.04
N LEU A 16 1.11 -6.63 2.73
CA LEU A 16 -0.27 -6.71 2.23
C LEU A 16 -0.85 -5.31 2.03
N ALA A 17 -0.66 -4.42 3.00
CA ALA A 17 -1.07 -3.02 2.88
C ALA A 17 -0.38 -2.35 1.68
N GLY A 18 0.94 -2.54 1.53
CA GLY A 18 1.71 -2.02 0.41
C GLY A 18 1.15 -2.43 -0.95
N ILE A 19 0.86 -3.73 -1.13
CA ILE A 19 0.23 -4.25 -2.35
C ILE A 19 -1.13 -3.59 -2.60
N ILE A 20 -1.99 -3.51 -1.57
CA ILE A 20 -3.31 -2.90 -1.70
C ILE A 20 -3.19 -1.45 -2.19
N PHE A 21 -2.31 -0.66 -1.58
CA PHE A 21 -2.10 0.74 -1.96
C PHE A 21 -1.58 0.89 -3.40
N VAL A 22 -0.66 0.02 -3.84
CA VAL A 22 -0.22 0.00 -5.24
C VAL A 22 -1.40 -0.35 -6.18
N LEU A 23 -2.18 -1.38 -5.86
CA LEU A 23 -3.34 -1.77 -6.68
C LEU A 23 -4.41 -0.67 -6.74
N VAL A 24 -4.63 0.06 -5.64
CA VAL A 24 -5.52 1.23 -5.60
C VAL A 24 -5.01 2.32 -6.54
N GLY A 25 -3.72 2.64 -6.48
CA GLY A 25 -3.14 3.66 -7.35
C GLY A 25 -3.10 3.27 -8.83
N LEU A 26 -2.93 1.98 -9.15
CA LEU A 26 -3.07 1.47 -10.52
C LEU A 26 -4.48 1.66 -11.09
N LYS A 27 -5.50 1.77 -10.22
CA LYS A 27 -6.88 2.11 -10.58
C LYS A 27 -7.21 3.59 -10.34
N GLY A 28 -6.20 4.42 -10.07
CA GLY A 28 -6.36 5.80 -9.62
C GLY A 28 -7.17 6.67 -10.58
N GLU A 29 -7.02 6.50 -11.90
CA GLU A 29 -7.81 7.24 -12.89
C GLU A 29 -9.31 6.98 -12.77
N GLN A 30 -9.71 5.70 -12.73
CA GLN A 30 -11.12 5.33 -12.57
C GLN A 30 -11.69 5.84 -11.26
N LEU A 31 -10.91 5.73 -10.18
CA LEU A 31 -11.31 6.23 -8.86
C LEU A 31 -11.48 7.75 -8.88
N ALA A 32 -10.55 8.49 -9.48
CA ALA A 32 -10.67 9.93 -9.63
C ALA A 32 -11.97 10.30 -10.34
N VAL A 33 -12.23 9.70 -11.51
CA VAL A 33 -13.46 9.96 -12.31
C VAL A 33 -14.73 9.69 -11.51
N ILE A 34 -14.76 8.60 -10.74
CA ILE A 34 -15.91 8.22 -9.90
C ILE A 34 -16.10 9.22 -8.74
N TYR A 35 -15.04 9.52 -8.00
CA TYR A 35 -15.13 10.30 -6.76
C TYR A 35 -15.34 11.79 -6.97
N SER A 36 -14.96 12.33 -8.12
CA SER A 36 -15.12 13.75 -8.39
C SER A 36 -16.31 14.09 -9.28
N LYS A 37 -17.09 13.08 -9.68
CA LYS A 37 -18.37 13.27 -10.35
C LYS A 37 -19.38 13.94 -9.39
N PRO A 38 -19.92 15.13 -9.74
CA PRO A 38 -20.98 15.73 -8.95
C PRO A 38 -22.32 14.99 -9.15
N LEU A 39 -23.15 14.99 -8.10
CA LEU A 39 -24.46 14.35 -8.12
C LEU A 39 -25.32 14.87 -9.29
N ASN A 40 -25.99 13.95 -9.98
CA ASN A 40 -26.91 14.20 -11.11
C ASN A 40 -26.26 14.77 -12.39
N SER A 41 -24.94 14.75 -12.53
CA SER A 41 -24.28 15.09 -13.80
C SER A 41 -24.28 13.91 -14.78
N THR A 42 -24.62 14.18 -16.04
CA THR A 42 -24.54 13.21 -17.15
C THR A 42 -23.14 13.18 -17.78
N SER A 43 -22.47 14.32 -17.81
CA SER A 43 -21.09 14.49 -18.29
C SER A 43 -20.31 15.40 -17.36
N TRP A 44 -19.04 15.05 -17.09
CA TRP A 44 -18.18 15.86 -16.25
C TRP A 44 -16.71 15.61 -16.63
N THR A 45 -15.83 16.56 -16.35
CA THR A 45 -14.41 16.49 -16.69
C THR A 45 -13.53 16.46 -15.45
N THR A 46 -12.80 15.36 -15.28
CA THR A 46 -11.82 15.22 -14.21
C THR A 46 -10.54 15.96 -14.52
N SER A 47 -10.05 16.77 -13.56
CA SER A 47 -8.78 17.44 -13.74
C SER A 47 -7.63 16.42 -13.75
N GLY A 48 -6.66 16.63 -14.65
CA GLY A 48 -5.47 15.77 -14.71
C GLY A 48 -4.67 15.77 -13.41
N SER A 49 -4.67 16.87 -12.66
CA SER A 49 -4.04 16.95 -11.33
C SER A 49 -4.70 16.01 -10.32
N LEU A 50 -6.03 15.87 -10.35
CA LEU A 50 -6.75 14.96 -9.48
C LEU A 50 -6.50 13.50 -9.87
N ILE A 51 -6.52 13.19 -11.17
CA ILE A 51 -6.15 11.86 -11.68
C ILE A 51 -4.75 11.49 -11.20
N ASN A 52 -3.78 12.38 -11.38
CA ASN A 52 -2.40 12.17 -10.94
C ASN A 52 -2.30 11.97 -9.43
N ALA A 53 -3.06 12.71 -8.62
CA ALA A 53 -3.08 12.54 -7.18
C ALA A 53 -3.59 11.13 -6.78
N PHE A 54 -4.68 10.66 -7.40
CA PHE A 54 -5.24 9.33 -7.14
C PHE A 54 -4.35 8.18 -7.65
N ILE A 55 -3.48 8.43 -8.62
CA ILE A 55 -2.49 7.44 -9.10
C ILE A 55 -1.26 7.44 -8.19
N TYR A 56 -0.58 8.58 -8.09
CA TYR A 56 0.76 8.63 -7.51
C TYR A 56 0.77 8.59 -5.99
N ILE A 57 -0.22 9.19 -5.30
CA ILE A 57 -0.22 9.19 -3.83
C ILE A 57 -0.36 7.75 -3.30
N PRO A 58 -1.34 6.94 -3.73
CA PRO A 58 -1.44 5.56 -3.27
C PRO A 58 -0.23 4.70 -3.68
N ILE A 59 0.31 4.89 -4.90
CA ILE A 59 1.52 4.17 -5.34
C ILE A 59 2.70 4.49 -4.42
N ILE A 60 2.98 5.77 -4.14
CA ILE A 60 4.09 6.20 -3.28
C ILE A 60 3.93 5.60 -1.87
N ILE A 61 2.74 5.69 -1.29
CA ILE A 61 2.45 5.09 0.03
C ILE A 61 2.68 3.57 -0.02
N GLY A 62 2.19 2.91 -1.07
CA GLY A 62 2.36 1.47 -1.27
C GLY A 62 3.82 1.07 -1.38
N THR A 63 4.62 1.79 -2.17
CA THR A 63 6.06 1.56 -2.32
C THR A 63 6.80 1.73 -1.00
N ILE A 64 6.50 2.77 -0.22
CA ILE A 64 7.12 2.99 1.09
C ILE A 64 6.78 1.82 2.04
N LEU A 65 5.53 1.34 2.05
CA LEU A 65 5.12 0.20 2.86
C LEU A 65 5.81 -1.11 2.44
N LEU A 66 6.06 -1.32 1.15
CA LEU A 66 6.81 -2.48 0.66
C LEU A 66 8.27 -2.42 1.10
N ILE A 67 8.92 -1.25 1.02
CA ILE A 67 10.28 -1.04 1.53
C ILE A 67 10.33 -1.32 3.04
N LEU A 68 9.36 -0.79 3.80
CA LEU A 68 9.24 -1.02 5.23
C LEU A 68 9.03 -2.51 5.56
N SER A 69 8.25 -3.22 4.74
CA SER A 69 8.07 -4.67 4.88
C SER A 69 9.39 -5.42 4.74
N ILE A 70 10.21 -5.07 3.74
CA ILE A 70 11.52 -5.69 3.55
C ILE A 70 12.43 -5.42 4.75
N GLY A 71 12.50 -4.17 5.21
CA GLY A 71 13.32 -3.79 6.36
C GLY A 71 12.90 -4.51 7.65
N THR A 72 11.61 -4.53 7.96
CA THR A 72 11.07 -5.20 9.14
C THR A 72 11.19 -6.72 9.05
N PHE A 73 11.11 -7.31 7.85
CA PHE A 73 11.34 -8.73 7.63
C PHE A 73 12.78 -9.11 7.96
N LEU A 74 13.76 -8.34 7.46
CA LEU A 74 15.18 -8.57 7.73
C LEU A 74 15.50 -8.48 9.23
N LEU A 75 14.95 -7.48 9.92
CA LEU A 75 15.12 -7.34 11.37
C LEU A 75 14.53 -8.52 12.15
N SER A 76 13.31 -8.93 11.80
CA SER A 76 12.65 -10.08 12.42
C SER A 76 13.39 -11.39 12.15
N TYR A 77 13.92 -11.57 10.94
CA TYR A 77 14.73 -12.73 10.57
C TYR A 77 16.04 -12.79 11.36
N ASN A 78 16.77 -11.68 11.44
CA ASN A 78 18.02 -11.59 12.21
C ASN A 78 17.79 -11.87 13.70
N LYS A 79 16.70 -11.36 14.27
CA LYS A 79 16.34 -11.62 15.68
C LYS A 79 15.98 -13.08 15.91
N LEU A 80 15.31 -13.73 14.96
CA LEU A 80 15.00 -15.16 15.03
C LEU A 80 16.29 -16.01 15.03
N GLN A 81 17.24 -15.69 14.15
CA GLN A 81 18.53 -16.40 14.06
C GLN A 81 19.33 -16.28 15.36
N LYS A 82 19.43 -15.07 15.93
CA LYS A 82 20.13 -14.83 17.21
C LYS A 82 19.52 -15.56 18.40
N ASN A 83 18.20 -15.81 18.39
CA ASN A 83 17.51 -16.53 19.45
C ASN A 83 17.55 -18.07 19.29
N ALA A 84 18.08 -18.57 18.16
CA ALA A 84 18.17 -20.00 17.87
C ALA A 84 19.57 -20.57 18.15
N LEU A 85 20.59 -19.70 18.29
CA LEU A 85 21.92 -19.97 18.84
C LEU A 85 21.91 -19.78 20.36
#